data_AF-A0A059BCS5-F1
#
_entry.id   AF-A0A059BCS5-F1
#
_cell.length_a   1.000
_cell.length_b   1.000
_cell.length_c   1.000
_cell.angle_alpha   90.00
_cell.angle_beta   90.00
_cell.angle_gamma   90.00
#
_symmetry.space_group_name_H-M   'P 1'
#
loop_
_entity.id
_entity.type
_entity.pdbx_description
1 polymer ?
#
loop_
_entity_poly.entity_id
_entity_poly.type
_entity_poly.pdbx_seq_one_letter_code
_entity_poly.pdbx_strand_id
1 'polypeptide(L)'
;MGFGKVGSEVARRAKGLGMHVIAHDPYAPADRARAVGVELVGFDEAIATADFISLHMPLTPATAKVLNDETFAKMKKGVRIVNVARGGVIDEEALVRALDAGTVAQAALDVFTEEPPAKDSKLVQHERVTVTPHLGASTMEAQEGVAIEIAEAVIGALKGELAATAVNAPMVPAEVLTELKPFVVLAEKLGRLAVQLVGGGSGVKTIKVTYASSRAPDDLDTRLLRAMITKGIVEPISDVFVNLVNADFTAKQRGLRITEERVILDGSPESPLEYVQVQIANVESRFASAISDSGEITVEGRVKDGIPHLTKVGSFEVDVSLEGSIILCRQVDQPGMIGTVGSILGEENVNVSFMSVGRIAPRKQAVMAIGVDDQPSKETLKRIGDISAIEEFVFLKL
;
A
#
# COMPACT_ATOMS: atom_id res chain seq x y z
N MET A 1 3.25 -5.76 -32.42
CA MET A 1 2.21 -6.32 -31.52
C MET A 1 2.50 -5.88 -30.10
N GLY A 2 1.58 -5.18 -29.45
CA GLY A 2 1.81 -4.43 -28.21
C GLY A 2 2.32 -3.02 -28.51
N PHE A 3 1.65 -2.02 -27.95
CA PHE A 3 1.90 -0.58 -28.14
C PHE A 3 2.08 0.14 -26.79
N GLY A 4 2.72 -0.54 -25.84
CA GLY A 4 3.21 0.06 -24.60
C GLY A 4 4.49 0.89 -24.81
N LYS A 5 5.18 1.25 -23.71
CA LYS A 5 6.38 2.10 -23.71
C LYS A 5 7.42 1.68 -24.76
N VAL A 6 7.82 0.40 -24.76
CA VAL A 6 8.82 -0.13 -25.71
C VAL A 6 8.27 -0.19 -27.14
N GLY A 7 7.06 -0.71 -27.32
CA GLY A 7 6.44 -0.84 -28.65
C GLY A 7 6.29 0.51 -29.37
N SER A 8 5.92 1.57 -28.65
CA SER A 8 5.84 2.92 -29.23
C SER A 8 7.21 3.47 -29.64
N GLU A 9 8.26 3.16 -28.89
CA GLU A 9 9.63 3.58 -29.20
C GLU A 9 10.23 2.84 -30.40
N VAL A 10 9.88 1.56 -30.57
CA VAL A 10 10.21 0.78 -31.76
C VAL A 10 9.46 1.33 -32.98
N ALA A 11 8.16 1.58 -32.86
CA ALA A 11 7.36 2.17 -33.93
C ALA A 11 7.92 3.52 -34.40
N ARG A 12 8.31 4.40 -33.46
CA ARG A 12 8.94 5.69 -33.76
C ARG A 12 10.23 5.53 -34.57
N ARG A 13 11.10 4.58 -34.19
CA ARG A 13 12.36 4.29 -34.91
C ARG A 13 12.10 3.69 -36.29
N ALA A 14 11.17 2.75 -36.41
CA ALA A 14 10.79 2.13 -37.68
C ALA A 14 10.25 3.17 -38.69
N LYS A 15 9.43 4.12 -38.22
CA LYS A 15 8.99 5.24 -39.06
C LYS A 15 10.14 6.15 -39.50
N GLY A 16 11.13 6.38 -38.62
CA GLY A 16 12.35 7.10 -38.97
C GLY A 16 13.16 6.42 -40.09
N LEU A 17 13.00 5.11 -40.26
CA LEU A 17 13.57 4.32 -41.37
C LEU A 17 12.66 4.28 -42.61
N GLY A 18 11.55 5.01 -42.62
CA GLY A 18 10.61 5.07 -43.75
C GLY A 18 9.61 3.91 -43.82
N MET A 19 9.49 3.11 -42.76
CA MET A 19 8.52 2.01 -42.72
C MET A 19 7.09 2.53 -42.52
N HIS A 20 6.12 1.85 -43.14
CA HIS A 20 4.71 1.96 -42.75
C HIS A 20 4.47 1.12 -41.50
N VAL A 21 3.93 1.71 -40.44
CA VAL A 21 3.80 1.06 -39.12
C VAL A 21 2.34 0.99 -38.71
N ILE A 22 1.86 -0.24 -38.56
CA ILE A 22 0.60 -0.61 -37.93
C ILE A 22 0.90 -1.28 -36.58
N ALA A 23 -0.03 -1.18 -35.63
CA ALA A 23 0.09 -1.82 -34.33
C ALA A 23 -1.23 -2.48 -33.91
N HIS A 24 -1.11 -3.64 -33.26
CA HIS A 24 -2.22 -4.26 -32.55
C HIS A 24 -1.97 -4.16 -31.05
N ASP A 25 -2.84 -3.46 -30.34
CA ASP A 25 -2.91 -3.43 -28.87
C ASP A 25 -4.34 -3.04 -28.45
N PRO A 26 -5.14 -3.97 -27.89
CA PRO A 26 -6.52 -3.70 -27.54
C PRO A 26 -6.67 -2.71 -26.36
N TYR A 27 -5.58 -2.39 -25.66
CA TYR A 27 -5.57 -1.51 -24.49
C TYR A 27 -4.93 -0.15 -24.77
N ALA A 28 -4.37 0.06 -25.97
CA ALA A 28 -3.73 1.32 -26.32
C ALA A 28 -4.75 2.40 -26.74
N PRO A 29 -4.65 3.64 -26.23
CA PRO A 29 -5.52 4.73 -26.68
C PRO A 29 -5.20 5.13 -28.12
N ALA A 30 -6.21 5.11 -29.00
CA ALA A 30 -6.05 5.35 -30.43
C ALA A 30 -5.44 6.71 -30.78
N ASP A 31 -5.76 7.75 -30.00
CA ASP A 31 -5.21 9.10 -30.22
C ASP A 31 -3.70 9.15 -30.00
N ARG A 32 -3.16 8.37 -29.05
CA ARG A 32 -1.72 8.29 -28.79
C ARG A 32 -0.98 7.63 -29.94
N ALA A 33 -1.54 6.57 -30.53
CA ALA A 33 -0.98 5.93 -31.70
C ALA A 33 -1.02 6.87 -32.92
N ARG A 34 -2.15 7.55 -33.14
CA ARG A 34 -2.34 8.51 -34.22
C ARG A 34 -1.38 9.69 -34.13
N ALA A 35 -1.08 10.19 -32.92
CA ALA A 35 -0.15 11.30 -32.71
C ALA A 35 1.29 11.00 -33.20
N VAL A 36 1.71 9.73 -33.15
CA VAL A 36 2.99 9.28 -33.74
C VAL A 36 2.82 8.70 -35.15
N GLY A 37 1.61 8.84 -35.72
CA GLY A 37 1.18 8.34 -37.02
C GLY A 37 1.29 6.84 -37.18
N VAL A 38 0.95 6.09 -36.13
CA VAL A 38 0.78 4.64 -36.14
C VAL A 38 -0.72 4.35 -36.17
N GLU A 39 -1.12 3.43 -37.03
CA GLU A 39 -2.50 2.97 -37.13
C GLU A 39 -2.73 1.77 -36.22
N LEU A 40 -3.79 1.80 -35.40
CA LEU A 40 -4.20 0.64 -34.62
C LEU A 40 -5.13 -0.24 -35.45
N VAL A 41 -4.79 -1.53 -35.56
CA VAL A 41 -5.50 -2.51 -36.38
C VAL A 41 -5.89 -3.75 -35.56
N GLY A 42 -6.80 -4.55 -36.11
CA GLY A 42 -7.16 -5.85 -35.55
C GLY A 42 -5.98 -6.84 -35.56
N PHE A 43 -6.03 -7.86 -34.70
CA PHE A 43 -4.96 -8.87 -34.62
C PHE A 43 -4.76 -9.60 -35.96
N ASP A 44 -5.85 -10.11 -36.54
CA ASP A 44 -5.81 -10.84 -37.82
C ASP A 44 -5.32 -9.94 -38.96
N GLU A 45 -5.71 -8.68 -38.96
CA GLU A 45 -5.24 -7.70 -39.94
C GLU A 45 -3.73 -7.44 -39.80
N ALA A 46 -3.24 -7.27 -38.57
CA ALA A 46 -1.82 -7.05 -38.31
C ALA A 46 -0.96 -8.20 -38.83
N ILE A 47 -1.33 -9.46 -38.55
CA ILE A 47 -0.54 -10.63 -38.96
C ILE A 47 -0.65 -10.91 -40.46
N ALA A 48 -1.80 -10.61 -41.09
CA ALA A 48 -2.02 -10.86 -42.51
C ALA A 48 -1.33 -9.84 -43.42
N THR A 49 -1.08 -8.63 -42.93
CA THR A 49 -0.55 -7.51 -43.75
C THR A 49 0.92 -7.20 -43.47
N ALA A 50 1.48 -7.58 -42.32
CA ALA A 50 2.84 -7.22 -41.94
C ALA A 50 3.91 -8.03 -42.69
N ASP A 51 4.95 -7.33 -43.15
CA ASP A 51 6.19 -7.96 -43.67
C ASP A 51 7.22 -8.22 -42.55
N PHE A 52 7.13 -7.43 -41.48
CA PHE A 52 7.90 -7.56 -40.24
C PHE A 52 6.96 -7.50 -39.03
N ILE A 53 7.07 -8.45 -38.12
CA ILE A 53 6.28 -8.52 -36.89
C ILE A 53 7.24 -8.45 -35.69
N SER A 54 7.16 -7.37 -34.91
CA SER A 54 7.88 -7.23 -33.64
C SER A 54 6.93 -7.36 -32.45
N LEU A 55 7.28 -8.20 -31.49
CA LEU A 55 6.47 -8.50 -30.31
C LEU A 55 6.93 -7.67 -29.10
N HIS A 56 5.97 -7.01 -28.44
CA HIS A 56 6.14 -6.12 -27.29
C HIS A 56 4.98 -6.27 -26.29
N MET A 57 4.41 -7.47 -26.20
CA MET A 57 3.29 -7.80 -25.30
C MET A 57 3.82 -8.53 -24.05
N PRO A 58 3.18 -8.36 -22.88
CA PRO A 58 3.47 -9.20 -21.72
C PRO A 58 3.04 -10.65 -21.98
N LEU A 59 3.63 -11.60 -21.24
CA LEU A 59 3.15 -12.98 -21.21
C LEU A 59 1.99 -13.07 -20.21
N THR A 60 0.83 -13.49 -20.71
CA THR A 60 -0.42 -13.68 -19.96
C THR A 60 -1.14 -14.91 -20.52
N PRO A 61 -2.17 -15.46 -19.86
CA PRO A 61 -2.97 -16.53 -20.45
C PRO A 61 -3.55 -16.19 -21.83
N ALA A 62 -3.88 -14.92 -22.09
CA ALA A 62 -4.42 -14.47 -23.36
C ALA A 62 -3.36 -14.29 -24.47
N THR A 63 -2.09 -14.08 -24.11
CA THR A 63 -0.99 -13.85 -25.06
C THR A 63 -0.02 -15.03 -25.16
N ALA A 64 -0.19 -16.06 -24.34
CA ALA A 64 0.56 -17.29 -24.40
C ALA A 64 0.33 -17.99 -25.74
N LYS A 65 1.41 -18.29 -26.45
CA LYS A 65 1.40 -18.96 -27.76
C LYS A 65 0.46 -18.31 -28.78
N VAL A 66 0.34 -16.98 -28.70
CA VAL A 66 -0.50 -16.21 -29.62
C VAL A 66 0.02 -16.31 -31.05
N LEU A 67 1.32 -16.51 -31.26
CA LEU A 67 1.87 -16.96 -32.53
C LEU A 67 2.05 -18.49 -32.51
N ASN A 68 1.17 -19.19 -33.21
CA ASN A 68 1.11 -20.65 -33.35
C ASN A 68 0.86 -21.05 -34.82
N ASP A 69 0.76 -22.35 -35.11
CA ASP A 69 0.57 -22.86 -36.48
C ASP A 69 -0.60 -22.19 -37.23
N GLU A 70 -1.74 -21.98 -36.56
CA GLU A 70 -2.92 -21.36 -37.17
C GLU A 70 -2.64 -19.90 -37.55
N THR A 71 -1.99 -19.14 -36.67
CA THR A 71 -1.66 -17.75 -36.96
C THR A 71 -0.56 -17.63 -38.00
N PHE A 72 0.44 -18.52 -38.00
CA PHE A 72 1.48 -18.54 -39.03
C PHE A 72 0.89 -18.81 -40.41
N ALA A 73 -0.14 -19.66 -40.52
CA ALA A 73 -0.82 -19.93 -41.77
C ALA A 73 -1.54 -18.70 -42.38
N LYS A 74 -1.88 -17.70 -41.55
CA LYS A 74 -2.51 -16.45 -41.99
C LYS A 74 -1.49 -15.36 -42.38
N MET A 75 -0.21 -15.56 -42.08
CA MET A 75 0.82 -14.55 -42.35
C MET A 75 1.24 -14.53 -43.81
N LYS A 76 1.81 -13.39 -44.24
CA LYS A 76 2.51 -13.32 -45.51
C LYS A 76 3.66 -14.33 -45.56
N LYS A 77 3.76 -15.06 -46.67
CA LYS A 77 4.92 -15.92 -46.93
C LYS A 77 6.19 -15.07 -47.01
N GLY A 78 7.20 -15.44 -46.23
CA GLY A 78 8.45 -14.71 -46.10
C GLY A 78 8.44 -13.61 -45.03
N VAL A 79 7.44 -13.58 -44.15
CA VAL A 79 7.40 -12.65 -43.00
C VAL A 79 8.64 -12.82 -42.11
N ARG A 80 9.10 -11.72 -41.50
CA ARG A 80 10.20 -11.74 -40.52
C ARG A 80 9.68 -11.41 -39.13
N ILE A 81 10.16 -12.14 -38.13
CA ILE A 81 9.64 -12.06 -36.77
C ILE A 81 10.74 -11.63 -35.80
N VAL A 82 10.39 -10.74 -34.88
CA VAL A 82 11.28 -10.29 -33.81
C VAL A 82 10.56 -10.47 -32.48
N ASN A 83 11.16 -11.20 -31.54
CA ASN A 83 10.68 -11.29 -30.17
C ASN A 83 11.80 -10.96 -29.19
N VAL A 84 11.68 -9.78 -28.60
CA VAL A 84 12.57 -9.28 -27.55
C VAL A 84 11.79 -8.90 -26.29
N ALA A 85 10.58 -9.46 -26.14
CA ALA A 85 9.66 -9.09 -25.07
C ALA A 85 9.58 -10.16 -23.99
N ARG A 86 8.92 -11.29 -24.28
CA ARG A 86 8.76 -12.41 -23.35
C ARG A 86 8.81 -13.74 -24.09
N GLY A 87 9.44 -14.74 -23.49
CA GLY A 87 9.32 -16.14 -23.92
C GLY A 87 7.86 -16.62 -23.82
N GLY A 88 7.52 -17.68 -24.57
CA GLY A 88 6.20 -18.29 -24.51
C GLY A 88 5.05 -17.55 -25.21
N VAL A 89 5.27 -16.32 -25.72
CA VAL A 89 4.28 -15.64 -26.59
C VAL A 89 4.23 -16.23 -28.01
N ILE A 90 5.32 -16.88 -28.43
CA ILE A 90 5.41 -17.69 -29.64
C ILE A 90 5.43 -19.15 -29.21
N ASP A 91 4.65 -20.01 -29.87
CA ASP A 91 4.88 -21.45 -29.82
C ASP A 91 6.15 -21.76 -30.60
N GLU A 92 7.22 -22.07 -29.87
CA GLU A 92 8.57 -22.26 -30.42
C GLU A 92 8.65 -23.40 -31.43
N GLU A 93 7.93 -24.50 -31.21
CA GLU A 93 7.89 -25.62 -32.16
C GLU A 93 7.12 -25.25 -33.42
N ALA A 94 6.05 -24.46 -33.29
CA ALA A 94 5.33 -23.93 -34.45
C ALA A 94 6.20 -22.96 -35.26
N LEU A 95 7.03 -22.14 -34.59
CA LEU A 95 7.97 -21.26 -35.27
C LEU A 95 9.01 -22.04 -36.07
N VAL A 96 9.57 -23.13 -35.50
CA VAL A 96 10.49 -24.04 -36.24
C VAL A 96 9.81 -24.57 -37.50
N ARG A 97 8.59 -25.11 -37.39
CA ARG A 97 7.84 -25.59 -38.56
C ARG A 97 7.58 -24.49 -39.59
N ALA A 98 7.24 -23.29 -39.15
CA ALA A 98 6.98 -22.16 -40.04
C ALA A 98 8.24 -21.65 -40.76
N LEU A 99 9.40 -21.73 -40.10
CA LEU A 99 10.71 -21.46 -40.69
C LEU A 99 11.07 -22.52 -41.72
N ASP A 100 10.94 -23.81 -41.39
CA ASP A 100 11.21 -24.93 -42.28
C ASP A 100 10.35 -24.85 -43.55
N ALA A 101 9.06 -24.55 -43.39
CA ALA A 101 8.10 -24.35 -44.49
C ALA A 101 8.36 -23.07 -45.32
N GLY A 102 9.21 -22.16 -44.85
CA GLY A 102 9.50 -20.89 -45.49
C GLY A 102 8.36 -19.87 -45.43
N THR A 103 7.36 -20.11 -44.57
CA THR A 103 6.34 -19.11 -44.23
C THR A 103 6.99 -17.96 -43.47
N VAL A 104 7.84 -18.26 -42.50
CA VAL A 104 8.72 -17.29 -41.84
C VAL A 104 10.08 -17.35 -42.53
N ALA A 105 10.54 -16.22 -43.07
CA ALA A 105 11.85 -16.16 -43.72
C ALA A 105 12.97 -16.21 -42.69
N GLN A 106 12.85 -15.42 -41.62
CA GLN A 106 13.83 -15.27 -40.55
C GLN A 106 13.16 -14.88 -39.23
N ALA A 107 13.78 -15.24 -38.12
CA ALA A 107 13.39 -14.77 -36.80
C ALA A 107 14.59 -14.19 -36.03
N ALA A 108 14.35 -13.21 -35.16
CA ALA A 108 15.31 -12.71 -34.19
C ALA A 108 14.71 -12.82 -32.78
N LEU A 109 15.35 -13.58 -31.89
CA LEU A 109 14.83 -13.94 -30.57
C LEU A 109 15.84 -13.56 -29.48
N ASP A 110 15.41 -12.78 -28.49
CA ASP A 110 16.22 -12.49 -27.30
C ASP A 110 15.73 -13.27 -26.07
N VAL A 111 14.55 -13.88 -26.16
CA VAL A 111 13.84 -14.49 -25.02
C VAL A 111 13.27 -15.85 -25.42
N PHE A 112 13.22 -16.78 -24.46
CA PHE A 112 12.79 -18.17 -24.66
C PHE A 112 11.80 -18.58 -23.57
N THR A 113 10.96 -19.57 -23.85
CA THR A 113 9.96 -20.10 -22.90
C THR A 113 10.64 -20.65 -21.65
N GLU A 114 11.79 -21.29 -21.82
CA GLU A 114 12.67 -21.73 -20.75
C GLU A 114 14.05 -21.09 -20.95
N GLU A 115 14.56 -20.47 -19.88
CA GLU A 115 15.85 -19.79 -19.89
C GLU A 115 16.73 -20.34 -18.75
N PRO A 116 17.93 -20.88 -19.06
CA PRO A 116 18.56 -20.99 -20.37
C PRO A 116 17.89 -22.04 -21.28
N PRO A 117 17.86 -21.84 -22.61
CA PRO A 117 17.31 -22.82 -23.54
C PRO A 117 18.14 -24.13 -23.52
N ALA A 118 17.48 -25.24 -23.85
CA ALA A 118 18.13 -26.54 -23.96
C ALA A 118 19.28 -26.51 -24.99
N LYS A 119 20.34 -27.28 -24.74
CA LYS A 119 21.54 -27.31 -25.60
C LYS A 119 21.23 -27.74 -27.04
N ASP A 120 20.22 -28.58 -27.21
CA ASP A 120 19.71 -29.09 -28.48
C ASP A 120 18.49 -28.32 -28.99
N SER A 121 18.25 -27.10 -28.48
CA SER A 121 17.16 -26.24 -28.94
C SER A 121 17.25 -26.01 -30.45
N LYS A 122 16.22 -26.47 -31.16
CA LYS A 122 16.12 -26.34 -32.61
C LYS A 122 16.13 -24.88 -33.03
N LEU A 123 15.48 -23.98 -32.28
CA LEU A 123 15.47 -22.55 -32.60
C LEU A 123 16.84 -21.91 -32.46
N VAL A 124 17.58 -22.23 -31.39
CA VAL A 124 18.94 -21.69 -31.16
C VAL A 124 19.90 -22.14 -32.26
N GLN A 125 19.73 -23.37 -32.77
CA GLN A 125 20.60 -23.94 -33.80
C GLN A 125 20.12 -23.65 -35.23
N HIS A 126 18.93 -23.08 -35.41
CA HIS A 126 18.35 -22.87 -36.74
C HIS A 126 19.05 -21.73 -37.48
N GLU A 127 19.58 -21.98 -38.68
CA GLU A 127 20.41 -21.02 -39.44
C GLU A 127 19.71 -19.69 -39.78
N ARG A 128 18.37 -19.69 -39.85
CA ARG A 128 17.56 -18.49 -40.11
C ARG A 128 17.07 -17.77 -38.85
N VAL A 129 17.58 -18.16 -37.68
CA VAL A 129 17.23 -17.55 -36.40
C VAL A 129 18.46 -16.86 -35.84
N THR A 130 18.37 -15.56 -35.61
CA THR A 130 19.35 -14.82 -34.82
C THR A 130 18.93 -14.85 -33.37
N VAL A 131 19.82 -15.28 -32.48
CA VAL A 131 19.53 -15.34 -31.04
C VAL A 131 20.46 -14.45 -30.23
N THR A 132 19.93 -13.84 -29.18
CA THR A 132 20.71 -13.18 -28.12
C THR A 132 20.23 -13.68 -26.74
N PRO A 133 21.12 -13.78 -25.74
CA PRO A 133 20.79 -14.36 -24.44
C PRO A 133 20.18 -13.31 -23.48
N HIS A 134 18.95 -12.88 -23.76
CA HIS A 134 18.17 -11.94 -22.93
C HIS A 134 18.93 -10.64 -22.61
N LEU A 135 19.46 -10.01 -23.65
CA LEU A 135 20.31 -8.81 -23.56
C LEU A 135 19.55 -7.49 -23.70
N GLY A 136 18.21 -7.52 -23.87
CA GLY A 136 17.41 -6.32 -24.15
C GLY A 136 17.58 -5.16 -23.16
N ALA A 137 17.96 -5.43 -21.90
CA ALA A 137 18.26 -4.42 -20.87
C ALA A 137 19.73 -4.40 -20.43
N SER A 138 20.61 -5.15 -21.10
CA SER A 138 22.03 -5.27 -20.77
C SER A 138 22.87 -4.16 -21.40
N THR A 139 22.50 -2.90 -21.16
CA THR A 139 23.26 -1.71 -21.57
C THR A 139 23.68 -0.88 -20.36
N MET A 140 24.78 -0.14 -20.48
CA MET A 140 25.28 0.68 -19.37
C MET A 140 24.24 1.72 -18.93
N GLU A 141 23.59 2.38 -19.89
CA GLU A 141 22.60 3.43 -19.63
C GLU A 141 21.33 2.87 -18.97
N ALA A 142 20.90 1.66 -19.36
CA ALA A 142 19.75 1.01 -18.74
C ALA A 142 20.07 0.60 -17.31
N GLN A 143 21.26 0.04 -17.06
CA GLN A 143 21.70 -0.33 -15.71
C GLN A 143 21.86 0.90 -14.80
N GLU A 144 22.40 2.00 -15.32
CA GLU A 144 22.50 3.27 -14.59
C GLU A 144 21.11 3.84 -14.25
N GLY A 145 20.20 3.90 -15.22
CA GLY A 145 18.83 4.37 -14.99
C GLY A 145 18.10 3.54 -13.94
N VAL A 146 18.21 2.20 -14.01
CA VAL A 146 17.64 1.30 -13.00
C VAL A 146 18.28 1.50 -11.62
N ALA A 147 19.60 1.70 -11.57
CA ALA A 147 20.30 1.92 -10.30
C ALA A 147 19.82 3.22 -9.61
N ILE A 148 19.64 4.30 -10.36
CA ILE A 148 19.11 5.58 -9.84
C ILE A 148 17.67 5.40 -9.35
N GLU A 149 16.79 4.80 -10.17
CA GLU A 149 15.37 4.58 -9.81
C GLU A 149 15.24 3.75 -8.52
N ILE A 150 16.05 2.70 -8.38
CA ILE A 150 16.08 1.88 -7.16
C ILE A 150 16.62 2.69 -5.97
N ALA A 151 17.69 3.46 -6.14
CA ALA A 151 18.26 4.27 -5.07
C ALA A 151 17.25 5.30 -4.54
N GLU A 152 16.54 5.99 -5.44
CA GLU A 152 15.48 6.93 -5.08
C GLU A 152 14.32 6.23 -4.36
N ALA A 153 13.87 5.09 -4.87
CA ALA A 153 12.82 4.30 -4.24
C ALA A 153 13.21 3.83 -2.83
N VAL A 154 14.46 3.40 -2.63
CA VAL A 154 14.98 2.99 -1.32
C VAL A 154 15.05 4.20 -0.38
N ILE A 155 15.55 5.35 -0.83
CA ILE A 155 15.60 6.58 -0.03
C ILE A 155 14.19 7.00 0.40
N GLY A 156 13.23 7.02 -0.53
CA GLY A 156 11.83 7.33 -0.23
C GLY A 156 11.25 6.36 0.80
N ALA A 157 11.44 5.05 0.60
CA ALA A 157 10.97 4.04 1.54
C ALA A 157 11.59 4.18 2.95
N LEU A 158 12.88 4.53 3.05
CA LEU A 158 13.56 4.78 4.33
C LEU A 158 13.08 6.06 5.02
N LYS A 159 12.56 7.03 4.26
CA LYS A 159 11.90 8.23 4.80
C LYS A 159 10.43 8.00 5.16
N GLY A 160 9.89 6.81 4.87
CA GLY A 160 8.47 6.50 5.06
C GLY A 160 7.56 7.04 3.96
N GLU A 161 8.13 7.46 2.82
CA GLU A 161 7.39 7.89 1.64
C GLU A 161 6.84 6.67 0.87
N LEU A 162 5.81 6.90 0.06
CA LEU A 162 5.25 5.89 -0.83
C LEU A 162 6.17 5.72 -2.03
N ALA A 163 6.86 4.59 -2.11
CA ALA A 163 7.63 4.23 -3.29
C ALA A 163 6.66 3.78 -4.41
N ALA A 164 6.57 4.57 -5.49
CA ALA A 164 5.70 4.27 -6.65
C ALA A 164 6.04 2.94 -7.35
N THR A 165 7.24 2.40 -7.10
CA THR A 165 7.77 1.15 -7.66
C THR A 165 7.63 -0.04 -6.72
N ALA A 166 7.03 0.13 -5.53
CA ALA A 166 6.86 -0.96 -4.59
C ALA A 166 5.91 -2.04 -5.13
N VAL A 167 6.44 -3.24 -5.32
CA VAL A 167 5.68 -4.39 -5.88
C VAL A 167 4.75 -5.05 -4.87
N ASN A 168 5.02 -4.86 -3.58
CA ASN A 168 4.28 -5.46 -2.46
C ASN A 168 3.52 -4.42 -1.62
N ALA A 169 3.39 -3.18 -2.11
CA ALA A 169 2.63 -2.13 -1.47
C ALA A 169 1.48 -1.66 -2.40
N PRO A 170 0.36 -1.17 -1.84
CA PRO A 170 -0.70 -0.57 -2.65
C PRO A 170 -0.20 0.66 -3.41
N MET A 171 -0.53 0.73 -4.71
CA MET A 171 -0.45 1.99 -5.45
C MET A 171 -1.70 2.80 -5.12
N VAL A 172 -1.58 3.77 -4.21
CA VAL A 172 -2.70 4.65 -3.83
C VAL A 172 -2.69 5.88 -4.74
N PRO A 173 -3.74 6.15 -5.53
CA PRO A 173 -3.84 7.38 -6.33
C PRO A 173 -3.71 8.63 -5.45
N ALA A 174 -3.14 9.70 -5.98
CA ALA A 174 -2.89 10.95 -5.23
C ALA A 174 -4.18 11.57 -4.64
N GLU A 175 -5.30 11.42 -5.35
CA GLU A 175 -6.63 11.86 -4.90
C GLU A 175 -7.07 11.12 -3.64
N VAL A 176 -6.96 9.78 -3.64
CA VAL A 176 -7.27 8.92 -2.50
C VAL A 176 -6.32 9.19 -1.32
N LEU A 177 -5.05 9.47 -1.59
CA LEU A 177 -4.09 9.85 -0.54
C LEU A 177 -4.47 11.16 0.15
N THR A 178 -4.93 12.14 -0.62
CA THR A 178 -5.36 13.43 -0.07
C THR A 178 -6.54 13.25 0.88
N GLU A 179 -7.48 12.41 0.48
CA GLU A 179 -8.67 12.09 1.26
C GLU A 179 -8.34 11.26 2.53
N LEU A 180 -7.49 10.25 2.40
CA LEU A 180 -7.11 9.38 3.52
C LEU A 180 -6.09 10.02 4.47
N LYS A 181 -5.46 11.14 4.11
CA LYS A 181 -4.38 11.76 4.89
C LYS A 181 -4.73 11.96 6.37
N PRO A 182 -5.90 12.49 6.76
CA PRO A 182 -6.28 12.59 8.17
C PRO A 182 -6.40 11.21 8.85
N PHE A 183 -6.90 10.21 8.14
CA PHE A 183 -7.08 8.85 8.65
C PHE A 183 -5.75 8.09 8.77
N VAL A 184 -4.76 8.40 7.94
CA VAL A 184 -3.37 7.90 8.07
C VAL A 184 -2.78 8.36 9.40
N VAL A 185 -2.95 9.64 9.75
CA VAL A 185 -2.47 10.18 11.03
C VAL A 185 -3.25 9.57 12.19
N LEU A 186 -4.58 9.45 12.07
CA LEU A 186 -5.43 8.79 13.06
C LEU A 186 -4.98 7.34 13.31
N ALA A 187 -4.78 6.56 12.25
CA ALA A 187 -4.36 5.17 12.27
C ALA A 187 -3.03 4.99 13.02
N GLU A 188 -2.01 5.80 12.70
CA GLU A 188 -0.74 5.78 13.41
C GLU A 188 -0.91 6.08 14.90
N LYS A 189 -1.62 7.17 15.23
CA LYS A 189 -1.78 7.62 16.61
C LYS A 189 -2.62 6.66 17.45
N LEU A 190 -3.67 6.06 16.89
CA LEU A 190 -4.45 5.03 17.57
C LEU A 190 -3.61 3.79 17.86
N GLY A 191 -2.80 3.33 16.91
CA GLY A 191 -1.87 2.22 17.15
C GLY A 191 -0.88 2.52 18.28
N ARG A 192 -0.30 3.73 18.27
CA ARG A 192 0.64 4.22 19.29
C ARG A 192 0.00 4.39 20.66
N LEU A 193 -1.24 4.86 20.69
CA LEU A 193 -2.02 5.02 21.91
C LEU A 193 -2.37 3.65 22.50
N ALA A 194 -2.89 2.73 21.68
CA ALA A 194 -3.31 1.39 22.10
C ALA A 194 -2.14 0.59 22.70
N VAL A 195 -0.96 0.59 22.07
CA VAL A 195 0.19 -0.16 22.59
C VAL A 195 0.73 0.42 23.90
N GLN A 196 0.66 1.73 24.10
CA GLN A 196 1.12 2.36 25.35
C GLN A 196 0.19 2.10 26.55
N LEU A 197 -1.05 1.70 26.29
CA LEU A 197 -1.97 1.25 27.33
C LEU A 197 -1.66 -0.17 27.81
N VAL A 198 -0.83 -0.94 27.10
CA VAL A 198 -0.42 -2.28 27.52
C VAL A 198 0.50 -2.21 28.74
N GLY A 199 0.15 -2.93 29.81
CA GLY A 199 0.88 -2.96 31.08
C GLY A 199 1.81 -4.15 31.28
N GLY A 200 1.67 -5.19 30.46
CA GLY A 200 2.47 -6.42 30.59
C GLY A 200 1.68 -7.68 30.24
N GLY A 201 2.17 -8.82 30.74
CA GLY A 201 1.59 -10.14 30.52
C GLY A 201 2.32 -10.97 29.47
N SER A 202 1.58 -11.60 28.54
CA SER A 202 2.13 -12.57 27.58
C SER A 202 2.75 -11.96 26.30
N GLY A 203 2.86 -10.62 26.26
CA GLY A 203 3.19 -9.84 25.07
C GLY A 203 1.99 -9.65 24.14
N VAL A 204 2.00 -8.56 23.37
CA VAL A 204 0.97 -8.31 22.35
C VAL A 204 1.08 -9.38 21.27
N LYS A 205 -0.01 -10.09 20.98
CA LYS A 205 -0.05 -11.15 19.94
C LYS A 205 -1.19 -10.96 18.96
N THR A 206 -2.37 -10.58 19.45
CA THR A 206 -3.57 -10.47 18.64
C THR A 206 -4.08 -9.04 18.69
N ILE A 207 -4.19 -8.44 17.51
CA ILE A 207 -4.68 -7.07 17.34
C ILE A 207 -5.79 -7.12 16.31
N LYS A 208 -6.96 -6.59 16.67
CA LYS A 208 -8.07 -6.46 15.76
C LYS A 208 -8.26 -4.98 15.42
N VAL A 209 -8.35 -4.69 14.14
CA VAL A 209 -8.64 -3.34 13.63
C VAL A 209 -9.99 -3.37 12.95
N THR A 210 -10.89 -2.49 13.38
CA THR A 210 -12.20 -2.34 12.78
C THR A 210 -12.26 -1.01 12.04
N TYR A 211 -12.61 -1.05 10.76
CA TYR A 211 -12.87 0.12 9.94
C TYR A 211 -14.37 0.20 9.69
N ALA A 212 -15.01 1.25 10.18
CA ALA A 212 -16.41 1.49 9.88
C ALA A 212 -16.54 2.52 8.76
N SER A 213 -17.25 2.17 7.71
CA SER A 213 -17.41 3.01 6.53
C SER A 213 -18.83 2.90 5.98
N SER A 214 -19.33 4.02 5.45
CA SER A 214 -20.55 4.06 4.65
C SER A 214 -20.27 3.73 3.16
N ARG A 215 -19.01 3.53 2.77
CA ARG A 215 -18.60 3.16 1.40
C ARG A 215 -18.68 1.66 1.15
N ALA A 216 -18.84 1.30 -0.12
CA ALA A 216 -18.78 -0.08 -0.56
C ALA A 216 -17.37 -0.68 -0.30
N PRO A 217 -17.25 -1.99 -0.02
CA PRO A 217 -15.97 -2.63 0.34
C PRO A 217 -14.84 -2.44 -0.67
N ASP A 218 -15.16 -2.30 -1.96
CA ASP A 218 -14.17 -2.18 -3.04
C ASP A 218 -13.62 -0.75 -3.19
N ASP A 219 -14.20 0.23 -2.49
CA ASP A 219 -13.90 1.66 -2.63
C ASP A 219 -12.94 2.18 -1.54
N LEU A 220 -12.50 1.31 -0.62
CA LEU A 220 -11.57 1.68 0.45
C LEU A 220 -10.40 0.68 0.53
N ASP A 221 -9.22 1.14 0.11
CA ASP A 221 -7.97 0.41 0.32
C ASP A 221 -7.41 0.66 1.73
N THR A 222 -7.67 -0.28 2.64
CA THR A 222 -7.24 -0.19 4.05
C THR A 222 -5.77 -0.57 4.27
N ARG A 223 -5.04 -1.03 3.24
CA ARG A 223 -3.63 -1.48 3.39
C ARG A 223 -2.73 -0.37 3.92
N LEU A 224 -2.95 0.87 3.48
CA LEU A 224 -2.22 2.03 4.01
C LEU A 224 -2.51 2.24 5.50
N LEU A 225 -3.78 2.23 5.90
CA LEU A 225 -4.19 2.43 7.29
C LEU A 225 -3.65 1.31 8.20
N ARG A 226 -3.69 0.06 7.72
CA ARG A 226 -3.13 -1.09 8.42
C ARG A 226 -1.64 -0.93 8.67
N ALA A 227 -0.89 -0.48 7.66
CA ALA A 227 0.54 -0.24 7.82
C ALA A 227 0.83 0.87 8.83
N MET A 228 0.03 1.95 8.82
CA MET A 228 0.16 3.04 9.80
C MET A 228 -0.18 2.61 11.22
N ILE A 229 -1.24 1.81 11.42
CA ILE A 229 -1.55 1.20 12.72
C ILE A 229 -0.38 0.32 13.18
N THR A 230 0.14 -0.51 12.29
CA THR A 230 1.29 -1.38 12.57
C THR A 230 2.52 -0.56 12.98
N LYS A 231 2.80 0.53 12.26
CA LYS A 231 3.86 1.48 12.61
C LYS A 231 3.66 2.04 14.02
N GLY A 232 2.47 2.56 14.30
CA GLY A 232 2.11 3.09 15.61
C GLY A 232 2.28 2.08 16.75
N ILE A 233 1.95 0.80 16.51
CA ILE A 233 2.10 -0.26 17.51
C ILE A 233 3.57 -0.66 17.70
N VAL A 234 4.33 -0.78 16.62
CA VAL A 234 5.66 -1.41 16.65
C VAL A 234 6.76 -0.42 17.03
N GLU A 235 6.78 0.78 16.48
CA GLU A 235 7.86 1.75 16.73
C GLU A 235 8.08 2.11 18.21
N PRO A 236 7.05 2.28 19.06
CA PRO A 236 7.27 2.57 20.48
C PRO A 236 8.02 1.47 21.24
N ILE A 237 8.05 0.26 20.69
CA ILE A 237 8.59 -0.95 21.32
C ILE A 237 9.73 -1.59 20.50
N SER A 238 10.29 -0.86 19.54
CA SER A 238 11.23 -1.39 18.54
C SER A 238 12.13 -0.30 17.96
N ASP A 239 13.39 -0.62 17.72
CA ASP A 239 14.33 0.23 16.96
C ASP A 239 14.16 0.11 15.43
N VAL A 240 13.27 -0.79 14.98
CA VAL A 240 12.96 -0.98 13.56
C VAL A 240 12.03 0.13 13.07
N PHE A 241 12.46 0.83 12.02
CA PHE A 241 11.62 1.79 11.28
C PHE A 241 10.56 1.05 10.47
N VAL A 242 9.29 1.39 10.68
CA VAL A 242 8.16 0.73 10.02
C VAL A 242 7.56 1.63 8.94
N ASN A 243 7.37 1.08 7.75
CA ASN A 243 6.77 1.74 6.60
C ASN A 243 5.75 0.81 5.91
N LEU A 244 5.09 1.31 4.86
CA LEU A 244 4.07 0.57 4.12
C LEU A 244 4.59 -0.76 3.53
N VAL A 245 5.88 -0.82 3.18
CA VAL A 245 6.50 -1.98 2.51
C VAL A 245 6.81 -3.09 3.52
N ASN A 246 7.30 -2.73 4.71
CA ASN A 246 7.79 -3.69 5.70
C ASN A 246 6.83 -3.94 6.88
N ALA A 247 5.72 -3.19 7.01
CA ALA A 247 4.80 -3.32 8.14
C ALA A 247 4.33 -4.75 8.37
N ASP A 248 3.80 -5.40 7.34
CA ASP A 248 3.29 -6.77 7.41
C ASP A 248 4.37 -7.79 7.76
N PHE A 249 5.55 -7.62 7.16
CA PHE A 249 6.68 -8.50 7.42
C PHE A 249 7.16 -8.35 8.87
N THR A 250 7.29 -7.11 9.34
CA THR A 250 7.73 -6.76 10.70
C THR A 250 6.74 -7.26 11.75
N ALA A 251 5.44 -7.10 11.51
CA ALA A 251 4.40 -7.65 12.37
C ALA A 251 4.50 -9.17 12.49
N LYS A 252 4.59 -9.88 11.36
CA LYS A 252 4.73 -11.34 11.34
C LYS A 252 6.01 -11.84 12.03
N GLN A 253 7.15 -11.18 11.79
CA GLN A 253 8.43 -11.53 12.41
C GLN A 253 8.38 -11.42 13.93
N ARG A 254 7.56 -10.49 14.45
CA ARG A 254 7.32 -10.31 15.89
C ARG A 254 6.19 -11.17 16.45
N GLY A 255 5.59 -12.04 15.63
CA GLY A 255 4.46 -12.88 16.04
C GLY A 255 3.16 -12.09 16.24
N LEU A 256 3.06 -10.86 15.73
CA LEU A 256 1.84 -10.06 15.76
C LEU A 256 0.88 -10.54 14.68
N ARG A 257 -0.31 -10.96 15.10
CA ARG A 257 -1.44 -11.28 14.23
C ARG A 257 -2.39 -10.09 14.24
N ILE A 258 -2.33 -9.28 13.18
CA ILE A 258 -3.25 -8.17 12.94
C ILE A 258 -4.37 -8.69 12.04
N THR A 259 -5.60 -8.64 12.53
CA THR A 259 -6.81 -8.97 11.77
C THR A 259 -7.63 -7.71 11.53
N GLU A 260 -8.18 -7.57 10.34
CA GLU A 260 -9.03 -6.44 9.96
C GLU A 260 -10.49 -6.88 9.85
N GLU A 261 -11.39 -6.06 10.36
CA GLU A 261 -12.83 -6.17 10.17
C GLU A 261 -13.33 -4.88 9.52
N ARG A 262 -14.26 -5.01 8.57
CA ARG A 262 -14.92 -3.88 7.93
C ARG A 262 -16.40 -3.92 8.31
N VAL A 263 -16.88 -2.82 8.87
CA VAL A 263 -18.29 -2.65 9.24
C VAL A 263 -18.90 -1.65 8.27
N ILE A 264 -19.93 -2.09 7.55
CA ILE A 264 -20.69 -1.23 6.64
C ILE A 264 -21.75 -0.52 7.48
N LEU A 265 -21.80 0.80 7.39
CA LEU A 265 -22.79 1.63 8.08
C LEU A 265 -23.74 2.28 7.07
N ASP A 266 -24.96 2.56 7.53
CA ASP A 266 -25.89 3.41 6.81
C ASP A 266 -25.50 4.88 7.06
N GLY A 267 -25.03 5.59 6.03
CA GLY A 267 -24.51 6.95 6.18
C GLY A 267 -24.09 7.62 4.86
N SER A 268 -23.45 8.80 4.95
CA SER A 268 -22.96 9.53 3.78
C SER A 268 -21.65 8.92 3.28
N PRO A 269 -21.52 8.60 1.98
CA PRO A 269 -20.26 8.10 1.41
C PRO A 269 -19.19 9.21 1.23
N GLU A 270 -19.49 10.46 1.60
CA GLU A 270 -18.55 11.57 1.49
C GLU A 270 -17.31 11.38 2.37
N SER A 271 -17.47 10.84 3.59
CA SER A 271 -16.33 10.45 4.43
C SER A 271 -15.88 9.04 4.07
N PRO A 272 -14.56 8.79 3.91
CA PRO A 272 -14.08 7.45 3.61
C PRO A 272 -14.28 6.50 4.81
N LEU A 273 -14.28 7.04 6.03
CA LEU A 273 -14.40 6.30 7.28
C LEU A 273 -15.20 7.11 8.31
N GLU A 274 -16.08 6.42 9.02
CA GLU A 274 -16.81 6.97 10.17
C GLU A 274 -15.96 6.85 11.45
N TYR A 275 -15.33 5.70 11.66
CA TYR A 275 -14.37 5.49 12.74
C TYR A 275 -13.35 4.40 12.43
N VAL A 276 -12.23 4.44 13.15
CA VAL A 276 -11.24 3.37 13.23
C VAL A 276 -11.15 2.93 14.69
N GLN A 277 -11.25 1.62 14.93
CA GLN A 277 -11.13 1.03 16.25
C GLN A 277 -9.96 0.04 16.28
N VAL A 278 -9.17 0.09 17.36
CA VAL A 278 -8.07 -0.84 17.62
C VAL A 278 -8.36 -1.58 18.91
N GLN A 279 -8.33 -2.90 18.84
CA GLN A 279 -8.53 -3.79 19.98
C GLN A 279 -7.29 -4.67 20.18
N ILE A 280 -6.78 -4.74 21.41
CA ILE A 280 -5.64 -5.60 21.78
C ILE A 280 -6.11 -6.60 22.85
N ALA A 281 -6.03 -7.88 22.51
CA ALA A 281 -6.50 -8.97 23.35
C ALA A 281 -5.35 -9.64 24.15
N ASN A 282 -5.70 -10.32 25.24
CA ASN A 282 -4.81 -11.16 26.06
C ASN A 282 -3.60 -10.41 26.65
N VAL A 283 -3.81 -9.15 27.05
CA VAL A 283 -2.80 -8.27 27.65
C VAL A 283 -3.34 -7.65 28.93
N GLU A 284 -2.43 -7.32 29.85
CA GLU A 284 -2.76 -6.44 30.98
C GLU A 284 -2.75 -4.98 30.51
N SER A 285 -3.51 -4.12 31.20
CA SER A 285 -3.60 -2.69 30.88
C SER A 285 -2.98 -1.82 31.99
N ARG A 286 -2.24 -0.78 31.61
CA ARG A 286 -1.79 0.31 32.50
C ARG A 286 -2.94 1.23 32.94
N PHE A 287 -4.07 1.13 32.25
CA PHE A 287 -5.30 1.87 32.52
C PHE A 287 -6.47 0.90 32.37
N ALA A 288 -6.92 0.31 33.48
CA ALA A 288 -7.92 -0.77 33.47
C ALA A 288 -9.24 -0.32 32.83
N SER A 289 -9.60 0.96 32.92
CA SER A 289 -10.73 1.57 32.21
C SER A 289 -10.67 1.47 30.69
N ALA A 290 -9.51 1.20 30.09
CA ALA A 290 -9.38 0.96 28.65
C ALA A 290 -9.81 -0.45 28.22
N ILE A 291 -10.02 -1.37 29.17
CA ILE A 291 -10.51 -2.72 28.90
C ILE A 291 -12.03 -2.64 28.68
N SER A 292 -12.49 -3.10 27.52
CA SER A 292 -13.92 -3.19 27.19
C SER A 292 -14.59 -4.36 27.92
N ASP A 293 -15.92 -4.43 27.81
CA ASP A 293 -16.71 -5.56 28.33
C ASP A 293 -16.30 -6.92 27.69
N SER A 294 -15.65 -6.91 26.52
CA SER A 294 -15.10 -8.10 25.86
C SER A 294 -13.74 -8.54 26.43
N GLY A 295 -13.16 -7.79 27.37
CA GLY A 295 -11.88 -8.11 28.01
C GLY A 295 -10.64 -7.68 27.21
N GLU A 296 -10.82 -6.77 26.24
CA GLU A 296 -9.75 -6.31 25.34
C GLU A 296 -9.50 -4.82 25.56
N ILE A 297 -8.24 -4.38 25.48
CA ILE A 297 -7.96 -2.93 25.42
C ILE A 297 -8.59 -2.41 24.13
N THR A 298 -9.53 -1.49 24.23
CA THR A 298 -10.28 -0.96 23.08
C THR A 298 -10.15 0.55 23.01
N VAL A 299 -9.73 1.06 21.85
CA VAL A 299 -9.70 2.50 21.56
C VAL A 299 -10.33 2.77 20.20
N GLU A 300 -11.10 3.84 20.10
CA GLU A 300 -11.74 4.27 18.85
C GLU A 300 -11.42 5.72 18.59
N GLY A 301 -11.22 6.06 17.33
CA GLY A 301 -11.11 7.45 16.93
C GLY A 301 -11.78 7.75 15.60
N ARG A 302 -11.99 9.04 15.38
CA ARG A 302 -12.67 9.62 14.21
C ARG A 302 -11.89 10.82 13.71
N VAL A 303 -12.12 11.19 12.46
CA VAL A 303 -11.62 12.45 11.91
C VAL A 303 -12.77 13.45 11.94
N LYS A 304 -12.54 14.62 12.56
CA LYS A 304 -13.48 15.74 12.58
C LYS A 304 -12.78 16.95 11.96
N ASP A 305 -13.33 17.49 10.88
CA ASP A 305 -12.76 18.63 10.15
C ASP A 305 -11.26 18.45 9.78
N GLY A 306 -10.88 17.23 9.41
CA GLY A 306 -9.49 16.86 9.08
C GLY A 306 -8.57 16.61 10.30
N ILE A 307 -9.08 16.73 11.52
CA ILE A 307 -8.33 16.55 12.77
C ILE A 307 -8.66 15.18 13.41
N PRO A 308 -7.67 14.32 13.64
CA PRO A 308 -7.86 13.05 14.36
C PRO A 308 -8.28 13.27 15.81
N HIS A 309 -9.34 12.60 16.24
CA HIS A 309 -9.84 12.60 17.61
C HIS A 309 -9.93 11.18 18.14
N LEU A 310 -9.61 11.00 19.42
CA LEU A 310 -9.98 9.82 20.20
C LEU A 310 -11.42 10.00 20.67
N THR A 311 -12.28 9.07 20.32
CA THR A 311 -13.71 9.11 20.62
C THR A 311 -14.17 8.05 21.61
N LYS A 312 -13.34 7.03 21.87
CA LYS A 312 -13.64 5.98 22.85
C LYS A 312 -12.39 5.39 23.48
N VAL A 313 -12.48 5.11 24.78
CA VAL A 313 -11.50 4.34 25.56
C VAL A 313 -12.24 3.32 26.42
N GLY A 314 -12.02 2.03 26.17
CA GLY A 314 -12.79 0.95 26.79
C GLY A 314 -14.28 1.12 26.54
N SER A 315 -15.03 1.34 27.63
CA SER A 315 -16.48 1.57 27.60
C SER A 315 -16.87 3.05 27.71
N PHE A 316 -15.90 3.98 27.76
CA PHE A 316 -16.14 5.42 27.90
C PHE A 316 -16.07 6.14 26.57
N GLU A 317 -17.12 6.91 26.25
CA GLU A 317 -17.08 7.87 25.15
C GLU A 317 -16.32 9.12 25.59
N VAL A 318 -15.33 9.51 24.81
CA VAL A 318 -14.52 10.72 25.01
C VAL A 318 -14.51 11.52 23.72
N ASP A 319 -13.94 12.72 23.76
CA ASP A 319 -13.70 13.50 22.55
C ASP A 319 -12.45 14.33 22.81
N VAL A 320 -11.31 13.92 22.28
CA VAL A 320 -10.06 14.64 22.49
C VAL A 320 -9.24 14.57 21.22
N SER A 321 -8.71 15.70 20.76
CA SER A 321 -7.82 15.69 19.62
C SER A 321 -6.59 14.85 19.95
N LEU A 322 -6.12 14.08 18.97
CA LEU A 322 -4.89 13.30 19.08
C LEU A 322 -3.67 14.18 18.77
N GLU A 323 -3.74 15.49 18.92
CA GLU A 323 -2.63 16.42 18.74
C GLU A 323 -1.83 16.55 20.05
N GLY A 324 -0.50 16.58 19.96
CA GLY A 324 0.35 16.55 21.16
C GLY A 324 0.33 15.20 21.87
N SER A 325 0.27 15.20 23.20
CA SER A 325 0.21 14.00 24.04
C SER A 325 -1.12 13.93 24.80
N ILE A 326 -1.49 12.74 25.27
CA ILE A 326 -2.74 12.52 26.01
C ILE A 326 -2.47 12.12 27.45
N ILE A 327 -3.23 12.69 28.38
CA ILE A 327 -3.40 12.21 29.74
C ILE A 327 -4.79 11.60 29.87
N LEU A 328 -4.86 10.39 30.43
CA LEU A 328 -6.11 9.76 30.83
C LEU A 328 -6.14 9.63 32.35
N CYS A 329 -7.20 10.13 32.97
CA CYS A 329 -7.49 9.94 34.38
C CYS A 329 -8.83 9.22 34.50
N ARG A 330 -8.93 8.21 35.35
CA ARG A 330 -10.21 7.71 35.85
C ARG A 330 -10.47 8.38 37.18
N GLN A 331 -11.65 8.95 37.35
CA GLN A 331 -12.03 9.65 38.57
C GLN A 331 -13.50 9.42 38.92
N VAL A 332 -13.85 9.73 40.17
CA VAL A 332 -15.25 9.95 40.56
C VAL A 332 -15.69 11.34 40.10
N ASP A 333 -16.80 11.43 39.37
CA ASP A 333 -17.35 12.69 38.85
C ASP A 333 -17.82 13.60 40.02
N GLN A 334 -16.97 14.55 40.40
CA GLN A 334 -17.22 15.49 41.49
C GLN A 334 -16.78 16.93 41.14
N PRO A 335 -17.41 17.96 41.75
CA PRO A 335 -17.05 19.35 41.51
C PRO A 335 -15.56 19.64 41.77
N GLY A 336 -14.98 20.49 40.92
CA GLY A 336 -13.60 20.99 41.08
C GLY A 336 -12.52 20.16 40.39
N MET A 337 -12.79 18.92 39.96
CA MET A 337 -11.77 18.02 39.40
C MET A 337 -11.05 18.58 38.17
N ILE A 338 -11.82 19.07 37.19
CA ILE A 338 -11.30 19.72 35.98
C ILE A 338 -10.40 20.91 36.35
N GLY A 339 -10.87 21.74 37.28
CA GLY A 339 -10.12 22.91 37.76
C GLY A 339 -8.81 22.53 38.42
N THR A 340 -8.82 21.51 39.29
CA THR A 340 -7.60 21.03 39.97
C THR A 340 -6.55 20.55 38.98
N VAL A 341 -6.92 19.70 38.02
CA VAL A 341 -5.96 19.20 37.02
C VAL A 341 -5.49 20.30 36.08
N GLY A 342 -6.40 21.17 35.63
CA GLY A 342 -6.05 22.33 34.81
C GLY A 342 -5.09 23.30 35.52
N SER A 343 -5.29 23.55 36.82
CA SER A 343 -4.39 24.40 37.60
C SER A 343 -2.99 23.79 37.74
N ILE A 344 -2.88 22.49 38.01
CA ILE A 344 -1.58 21.81 38.10
C ILE A 344 -0.79 21.91 36.78
N LEU A 345 -1.46 21.70 35.64
CA LEU A 345 -0.84 21.84 34.33
C LEU A 345 -0.44 23.30 34.04
N GLY A 346 -1.32 24.25 34.39
CA GLY A 346 -1.07 25.69 34.19
C GLY A 346 0.07 26.25 35.05
N GLU A 347 0.30 25.72 36.26
CA GLU A 347 1.42 26.11 37.13
C GLU A 347 2.80 25.81 36.49
N GLU A 348 2.89 24.77 35.67
CA GLU A 348 4.09 24.46 34.87
C GLU A 348 4.03 24.98 33.44
N ASN A 349 3.05 25.85 33.12
CA ASN A 349 2.87 26.42 31.79
C ASN A 349 2.69 25.36 30.69
N VAL A 350 2.01 24.25 31.01
CA VAL A 350 1.61 23.23 30.04
C VAL A 350 0.24 23.60 29.47
N ASN A 351 0.17 23.86 28.17
CA ASN A 351 -1.10 24.17 27.51
C ASN A 351 -1.99 22.92 27.35
N VAL A 352 -3.28 23.10 27.60
CA VAL A 352 -4.31 22.08 27.35
C VAL A 352 -4.99 22.41 26.01
N SER A 353 -4.76 21.58 25.01
CA SER A 353 -5.35 21.75 23.68
C SER A 353 -6.81 21.29 23.64
N PHE A 354 -7.13 20.23 24.38
CA PHE A 354 -8.48 19.69 24.45
C PHE A 354 -8.72 19.01 25.79
N MET A 355 -9.95 19.05 26.30
CA MET A 355 -10.33 18.30 27.50
C MET A 355 -11.76 17.80 27.38
N SER A 356 -11.97 16.52 27.68
CA SER A 356 -13.28 15.89 27.67
C SER A 356 -13.43 14.91 28.83
N VAL A 357 -14.65 14.78 29.33
CA VAL A 357 -15.00 13.87 30.43
C VAL A 357 -16.10 12.93 29.97
N GLY A 358 -15.72 11.68 29.74
CA GLY A 358 -16.64 10.58 29.47
C GLY A 358 -17.15 9.98 30.77
N ARG A 359 -18.46 10.02 31.02
CA ARG A 359 -19.06 9.47 32.25
C ARG A 359 -20.10 8.41 31.94
N ILE A 360 -20.13 7.34 32.74
CA ILE A 360 -21.15 6.29 32.62
C ILE A 360 -22.50 6.80 33.15
N ALA A 361 -22.47 7.52 34.27
CA ALA A 361 -23.63 8.18 34.84
C ALA A 361 -23.18 9.37 35.71
N PRO A 362 -24.07 10.35 36.00
CA PRO A 362 -23.76 11.46 36.90
C PRO A 362 -23.27 10.96 38.27
N ARG A 363 -22.19 11.56 38.80
CA ARG A 363 -21.59 11.23 40.11
C ARG A 363 -21.09 9.79 40.26
N LYS A 364 -20.85 9.09 39.16
CA LYS A 364 -20.18 7.78 39.12
C LYS A 364 -18.78 7.91 38.55
N GLN A 365 -18.20 6.80 38.12
CA GLN A 365 -16.90 6.78 37.45
C GLN A 365 -16.97 7.52 36.11
N ALA A 366 -15.93 8.29 35.85
CA ALA A 366 -15.70 9.01 34.61
C ALA A 366 -14.23 8.88 34.20
N VAL A 367 -13.97 8.98 32.90
CA VAL A 367 -12.63 9.11 32.34
C VAL A 367 -12.48 10.53 31.82
N MET A 368 -11.54 11.27 32.39
CA MET A 368 -11.09 12.56 31.86
C MET A 368 -9.94 12.33 30.90
N ALA A 369 -10.12 12.71 29.64
CA ALA A 369 -9.11 12.70 28.60
C ALA A 369 -8.67 14.12 28.30
N ILE A 370 -7.35 14.35 28.33
CA ILE A 370 -6.75 15.69 28.23
C ILE A 370 -5.66 15.64 27.16
N GLY A 371 -5.81 16.47 26.13
CA GLY A 371 -4.76 16.76 25.15
C GLY A 371 -3.87 17.88 25.68
N VAL A 372 -2.56 17.67 25.62
CA VAL A 372 -1.53 18.65 26.00
C VAL A 372 -0.54 18.85 24.87
N ASP A 373 -0.17 20.10 24.61
CA ASP A 373 0.76 20.44 23.52
C ASP A 373 2.21 20.04 23.86
N ASP A 374 2.57 20.22 25.13
CA ASP A 374 3.91 19.96 25.66
C ASP A 374 3.90 18.77 26.62
N GLN A 375 5.02 18.05 26.66
CA GLN A 375 5.20 16.94 27.59
C GLN A 375 5.35 17.48 29.03
N PRO A 376 4.41 17.18 29.95
CA PRO A 376 4.52 17.65 31.33
C PRO A 376 5.71 17.03 32.05
N SER A 377 6.23 17.72 33.07
CA SER A 377 7.32 17.19 33.89
C SER A 377 6.88 15.91 34.62
N LYS A 378 7.85 15.05 35.00
CA LYS A 378 7.56 13.87 35.82
C LYS A 378 6.92 14.25 37.17
N GLU A 379 7.27 15.41 37.70
CA GLU A 379 6.70 15.92 38.95
C GLU A 379 5.23 16.31 38.77
N THR A 380 4.89 17.02 37.69
CA THR A 380 3.50 17.36 37.34
C THR A 380 2.64 16.12 37.11
N LEU A 381 3.12 15.15 36.35
CA LEU A 381 2.39 13.89 36.13
C LEU A 381 2.14 13.16 37.46
N LYS A 382 3.12 13.17 38.37
CA LYS A 382 2.97 12.58 39.71
C LYS A 382 1.95 13.35 40.56
N ARG A 383 2.01 14.68 40.57
CA ARG A 383 1.04 15.53 41.30
C ARG A 383 -0.40 15.26 40.87
N ILE A 384 -0.63 15.05 39.58
CA ILE A 384 -1.95 14.67 39.06
C ILE A 384 -2.33 13.27 39.54
N GLY A 385 -1.44 12.27 39.36
CA GLY A 385 -1.71 10.90 39.80
C GLY A 385 -1.97 10.73 41.30
N ASP A 386 -1.40 11.61 42.14
CA ASP A 386 -1.56 11.59 43.61
C ASP A 386 -2.87 12.28 44.08
N ILE A 387 -3.69 12.84 43.18
CA ILE A 387 -5.00 13.39 43.55
C ILE A 387 -5.90 12.26 44.06
N SER A 388 -6.36 12.35 45.30
CA SER A 388 -7.12 11.29 45.99
C SER A 388 -8.37 10.79 45.25
N ALA A 389 -8.93 11.57 44.33
CA ALA A 389 -10.12 11.19 43.57
C ALA A 389 -9.81 10.57 42.20
N ILE A 390 -8.53 10.53 41.81
CA ILE A 390 -8.05 9.84 40.60
C ILE A 390 -7.72 8.40 41.00
N GLU A 391 -8.46 7.46 40.43
CA GLU A 391 -8.34 6.03 40.69
C GLU A 391 -7.32 5.36 39.75
N GLU A 392 -7.22 5.86 38.51
CA GLU A 392 -6.28 5.38 37.49
C GLU A 392 -5.70 6.58 36.73
N PHE A 393 -4.44 6.50 36.34
CA PHE A 393 -3.74 7.58 35.65
C PHE A 393 -2.73 7.03 34.64
N VAL A 394 -2.72 7.57 33.43
CA VAL A 394 -1.70 7.28 32.43
C VAL A 394 -1.40 8.49 31.55
N PHE A 395 -0.13 8.67 31.21
CA PHE A 395 0.35 9.60 30.18
C PHE A 395 0.78 8.82 28.94
N LEU A 396 0.33 9.26 27.77
CA LEU A 396 0.49 8.61 26.47
C LEU A 396 1.10 9.62 25.49
N LYS A 397 2.29 9.31 24.98
CA LYS A 397 3.01 10.16 24.03
C LYS A 397 2.69 9.74 22.59
N LEU A 398 2.10 10.62 21.79
CA LEU A 398 1.62 10.30 20.45
C LEU A 398 2.60 10.67 19.33
#